data_AF-A0A672TIX0-F1
#
_entry.id   AF-A0A672TIX0-F1
#
_cell.length_a   1.000
_cell.length_b   1.000
_cell.length_c   1.000
_cell.angle_alpha   90.00
_cell.angle_beta   90.00
_cell.angle_gamma   90.00
#
_symmetry.space_group_name_H-M   'P 1'
#
loop_
_entity.id
_entity.type
_entity.pdbx_description
1 polymer ?
#
loop_
_entity_poly.entity_id
_entity_poly.type
_entity_poly.pdbx_seq_one_letter_code
_entity_poly.pdbx_strand_id
1 'polypeptide(L)'
;QLYRLLLRLQRDVVPDIRAICMEELGTWMKTYTASFLTDSYLKYIGWTLYDKQREVRLQCVKALQGLYGHRDTAARMELFTRRFKTRMVAMVLDKEPSVAVEVVKLLTLMLENMEEALTDEDCQSVYPVVFVSNRPLAAAAGIFLYRR
;
A
#
# COMPACT_ATOMS: atom_id res chain seq x y z
N GLN A 1 -21.79 -4.26 14.20
CA GLN A 1 -21.11 -4.49 15.50
C GLN A 1 -19.67 -4.95 15.32
N LEU A 2 -19.37 -5.88 14.38
CA LEU A 2 -18.01 -6.34 14.08
C LEU A 2 -17.00 -5.23 13.71
N TYR A 3 -17.39 -4.27 12.85
CA TYR A 3 -16.48 -3.22 12.40
C TYR A 3 -15.93 -2.32 13.53
N ARG A 4 -16.74 -2.06 14.57
CA ARG A 4 -16.30 -1.24 15.72
C ARG A 4 -15.25 -1.96 16.56
N LEU A 5 -15.27 -3.29 16.57
CA LEU A 5 -14.27 -4.10 17.24
C LEU A 5 -12.94 -4.03 16.47
N LEU A 6 -12.95 -4.23 15.15
CA LEU A 6 -11.72 -4.14 14.33
C LEU A 6 -11.05 -2.75 14.41
N LEU A 7 -11.84 -1.67 14.44
CA LEU A 7 -11.29 -0.32 14.60
C LEU A 7 -10.64 -0.06 15.97
N ARG A 8 -10.98 -0.84 17.00
CA ARG A 8 -10.29 -0.81 18.29
C ARG A 8 -9.03 -1.66 18.26
N LEU A 9 -9.09 -2.82 17.62
CA LEU A 9 -8.00 -3.79 17.55
C LEU A 9 -6.85 -3.37 16.61
N GLN A 10 -7.03 -2.37 15.74
CA GLN A 10 -5.90 -1.82 14.96
C GLN A 10 -4.79 -1.17 15.81
N ARG A 11 -5.02 -0.89 17.10
CA ARG A 11 -3.97 -0.48 18.07
C ARG A 11 -3.61 -1.56 19.06
N ASP A 12 -3.96 -2.82 18.78
CA ASP A 12 -3.61 -3.93 19.66
C ASP A 12 -2.09 -4.02 19.83
N VAL A 13 -1.64 -4.48 20.99
CA VAL A 13 -0.22 -4.72 21.25
C VAL A 13 0.32 -5.87 20.41
N VAL A 14 -0.53 -6.85 20.06
CA VAL A 14 -0.18 -8.02 19.26
C VAL A 14 -0.15 -7.66 17.76
N PRO A 15 1.01 -7.80 17.09
CA PRO A 15 1.15 -7.44 15.67
C PRO A 15 0.25 -8.24 14.73
N ASP A 16 0.09 -9.53 14.96
CA ASP A 16 -0.73 -10.41 14.12
C ASP A 16 -2.20 -9.98 14.10
N ILE A 17 -2.72 -9.54 15.25
CA ILE A 17 -4.09 -9.01 15.35
C ILE A 17 -4.22 -7.74 14.51
N ARG A 18 -3.25 -6.82 14.59
CA ARG A 18 -3.25 -5.60 13.76
C ARG A 18 -3.18 -5.94 12.27
N ALA A 19 -2.36 -6.91 11.88
CA ALA A 19 -2.21 -7.37 10.50
C ALA A 19 -3.53 -7.93 9.95
N ILE A 20 -4.19 -8.82 10.69
CA ILE A 20 -5.52 -9.38 10.34
C ILE A 20 -6.54 -8.25 10.18
N CYS A 21 -6.55 -7.27 11.10
CA CYS A 21 -7.47 -6.14 11.00
C CYS A 21 -7.28 -5.33 9.71
N MET A 22 -6.04 -5.15 9.24
CA MET A 22 -5.76 -4.41 8.00
C MET A 22 -6.14 -5.23 6.76
N GLU A 23 -5.94 -6.54 6.79
CA GLU A 23 -6.37 -7.46 5.72
C GLU A 23 -7.89 -7.46 5.55
N GLU A 24 -8.64 -7.60 6.65
CA GLU A 24 -10.11 -7.57 6.64
C GLU A 24 -10.64 -6.21 6.19
N LEU A 25 -10.03 -5.12 6.67
CA LEU A 25 -10.43 -3.78 6.26
C LEU A 25 -10.22 -3.56 4.75
N GLY A 26 -9.08 -4.00 4.20
CA GLY A 26 -8.82 -3.96 2.76
C GLY A 26 -9.85 -4.77 1.96
N THR A 27 -10.19 -5.96 2.46
CA THR A 27 -11.22 -6.82 1.86
C THR A 27 -12.58 -6.13 1.83
N TRP A 28 -13.01 -5.51 2.92
CA TRP A 28 -14.29 -4.79 2.96
C TRP A 28 -14.30 -3.56 2.06
N MET A 29 -13.19 -2.82 1.97
CA MET A 29 -13.07 -1.69 1.05
C MET A 29 -13.21 -2.14 -0.40
N LYS A 30 -12.68 -3.31 -0.76
CA LYS A 30 -12.77 -3.88 -2.11
C LYS A 30 -14.16 -4.44 -2.41
N THR A 31 -14.76 -5.18 -1.49
CA THR A 31 -16.04 -5.87 -1.72
C THR A 31 -17.25 -4.94 -1.57
N TYR A 32 -17.16 -3.95 -0.67
CA TYR A 32 -18.26 -3.05 -0.30
C TYR A 32 -17.84 -1.59 -0.43
N THR A 33 -17.32 -1.23 -1.61
CA THR A 33 -16.73 0.08 -1.90
C THR A 33 -17.66 1.25 -1.56
N ALA A 34 -18.97 1.14 -1.80
CA ALA A 34 -19.95 2.18 -1.51
C ALA A 34 -20.03 2.54 0.00
N SER A 35 -19.78 1.58 0.89
CA SER A 35 -19.89 1.79 2.33
C SER A 35 -18.54 1.97 3.03
N PHE A 36 -17.48 1.32 2.54
CA PHE A 36 -16.20 1.23 3.25
C PHE A 36 -15.05 2.00 2.58
N LEU A 37 -15.09 2.24 1.27
CA LEU A 37 -14.05 3.00 0.59
C LEU A 37 -14.28 4.51 0.79
N THR A 38 -14.03 4.97 2.02
CA THR A 38 -14.17 6.36 2.45
C THR A 38 -12.94 6.78 3.27
N ASP A 39 -12.67 8.09 3.31
CA ASP A 39 -11.54 8.66 4.06
C ASP A 39 -11.55 8.29 5.55
N SER A 40 -12.74 8.11 6.12
CA SER A 40 -12.90 7.74 7.53
C SER A 40 -12.29 6.38 7.85
N TYR A 41 -12.26 5.46 6.87
CA TYR A 41 -11.65 4.15 7.00
C TYR A 41 -10.23 4.10 6.41
N LEU A 42 -10.00 4.73 5.26
CA LEU A 42 -8.70 4.73 4.57
C LEU A 42 -7.56 5.25 5.45
N LYS A 43 -7.84 6.23 6.32
CA LYS A 43 -6.84 6.75 7.26
C LYS A 43 -6.20 5.67 8.14
N TYR A 44 -6.92 4.60 8.47
CA TYR A 44 -6.38 3.51 9.29
C TYR A 44 -5.29 2.75 8.55
N ILE A 45 -5.51 2.42 7.27
CA ILE A 45 -4.47 1.80 6.43
C ILE A 45 -3.27 2.77 6.30
N GLY A 46 -3.53 4.04 5.99
CA GLY A 46 -2.47 5.05 5.79
C GLY A 46 -1.59 5.27 7.02
N TRP A 47 -2.18 5.36 8.22
CA TRP A 47 -1.41 5.45 9.47
C TRP A 47 -0.65 4.17 9.80
N THR A 48 -1.22 3.02 9.46
CA THR A 48 -0.65 1.71 9.79
C THR A 48 0.51 1.32 8.85
N LEU A 49 0.71 2.04 7.72
CA LEU A 49 1.96 2.00 6.94
C LEU A 49 3.21 2.39 7.76
N TYR A 50 3.04 3.06 8.90
CA TYR A 50 4.13 3.45 9.80
C TYR A 50 4.37 2.44 10.94
N ASP A 51 3.68 1.29 10.93
CA ASP A 51 3.84 0.28 11.98
C ASP A 51 5.29 -0.24 12.06
N LYS A 52 5.75 -0.52 13.27
CA LYS A 52 7.11 -1.02 13.53
C LYS A 52 7.31 -2.43 12.99
N GLN A 53 6.22 -3.21 12.91
CA GLN A 53 6.22 -4.62 12.58
C GLN A 53 5.98 -4.86 11.10
N ARG A 54 6.70 -5.84 10.55
CA ARG A 54 6.77 -6.04 9.09
C ARG A 54 5.46 -6.54 8.50
N GLU A 55 4.81 -7.45 9.22
CA GLU A 55 3.59 -8.16 8.82
C GLU A 55 2.43 -7.19 8.72
N VAL A 56 2.39 -6.21 9.63
CA VAL A 56 1.38 -5.15 9.64
C VAL A 56 1.55 -4.22 8.44
N ARG A 57 2.78 -3.77 8.16
CA ARG A 57 3.06 -2.95 6.96
C ARG A 57 2.76 -3.72 5.67
N LEU A 58 3.14 -4.99 5.62
CA LEU A 58 2.89 -5.86 4.46
C LEU A 58 1.39 -5.97 4.16
N GLN A 59 0.55 -6.17 5.17
CA GLN A 59 -0.90 -6.26 4.96
C GLN A 59 -1.50 -4.93 4.51
N CYS A 60 -1.00 -3.79 5.00
CA CYS A 60 -1.44 -2.48 4.48
C CYS A 60 -1.12 -2.34 2.99
N VAL A 61 0.09 -2.71 2.57
CA VAL A 61 0.51 -2.62 1.17
C VAL A 61 -0.33 -3.54 0.28
N LYS A 62 -0.59 -4.78 0.70
CA LYS A 62 -1.46 -5.71 -0.04
C LYS A 62 -2.91 -5.22 -0.13
N ALA A 63 -3.45 -4.66 0.95
CA ALA A 63 -4.76 -4.04 0.93
C ALA A 63 -4.83 -2.92 -0.11
N LEU A 64 -3.81 -2.05 -0.15
CA LEU A 64 -3.72 -0.97 -1.14
C LEU A 64 -3.57 -1.51 -2.57
N GLN A 65 -2.78 -2.55 -2.80
CA GLN A 65 -2.70 -3.19 -4.13
C GLN A 65 -4.09 -3.66 -4.60
N GLY A 66 -4.90 -4.21 -3.70
CA GLY A 66 -6.28 -4.59 -4.01
C GLY A 66 -7.17 -3.42 -4.43
N LEU A 67 -6.88 -2.20 -3.96
CA LEU A 67 -7.63 -0.98 -4.27
C LEU A 67 -7.09 -0.25 -5.52
N TYR A 68 -5.78 -0.21 -5.73
CA TYR A 68 -5.19 0.36 -6.94
C TYR A 68 -5.20 -0.61 -8.14
N GLY A 69 -5.51 -1.88 -7.93
CA GLY A 69 -5.60 -2.89 -8.99
C GLY A 69 -6.78 -2.71 -9.94
N HIS A 70 -7.72 -1.80 -9.64
CA HIS A 70 -8.85 -1.46 -10.51
C HIS A 70 -9.00 0.05 -10.64
N ARG A 71 -9.18 0.55 -11.87
CA ARG A 71 -9.29 1.99 -12.16
C ARG A 71 -10.42 2.67 -11.40
N ASP A 72 -11.58 2.03 -11.28
CA ASP A 72 -12.75 2.60 -10.60
C ASP A 72 -12.51 2.83 -9.10
N THR A 73 -11.79 1.92 -8.44
CA THR A 73 -11.42 2.08 -7.03
C THR A 73 -10.25 3.05 -6.88
N ALA A 74 -9.27 2.99 -7.78
CA ALA A 74 -8.12 3.90 -7.79
C ALA A 74 -8.54 5.38 -7.93
N ALA A 75 -9.53 5.68 -8.78
CA ALA A 75 -10.10 7.02 -8.95
C ALA A 75 -10.65 7.59 -7.63
N ARG A 76 -11.09 6.74 -6.70
CA ARG A 76 -11.61 7.15 -5.38
C ARG A 76 -10.51 7.31 -4.33
N MET A 77 -9.24 7.05 -4.68
CA MET A 77 -8.11 7.10 -3.77
C MET A 77 -7.34 8.43 -3.80
N GLU A 78 -7.76 9.42 -4.61
CA GLU A 78 -6.99 10.65 -4.86
C GLU A 78 -6.51 11.36 -3.58
N LEU A 79 -7.41 11.65 -2.65
CA LEU A 79 -7.07 12.31 -1.38
C LEU A 79 -6.13 11.47 -0.52
N PHE A 80 -6.32 10.15 -0.51
CA PHE A 80 -5.46 9.21 0.20
C PHE A 80 -4.06 9.18 -0.43
N THR A 81 -3.97 9.05 -1.76
CA THR A 81 -2.73 9.07 -2.52
C THR A 81 -1.96 10.34 -2.21
N ARG A 82 -2.60 11.52 -2.36
CA ARG A 82 -1.96 12.82 -2.09
C ARG A 82 -1.37 12.90 -0.68
N ARG A 83 -2.04 12.31 0.31
CA ARG A 83 -1.62 12.36 1.71
C ARG A 83 -0.49 11.38 2.04
N PHE A 84 -0.52 10.17 1.49
CA PHE A 84 0.36 9.08 1.90
C PHE A 84 1.38 8.63 0.84
N LYS A 85 1.37 9.22 -0.37
CA LYS A 85 2.30 8.91 -1.46
C LYS A 85 3.75 8.94 -1.02
N THR A 86 4.21 10.02 -0.38
CA THR A 86 5.59 10.16 0.10
C THR A 86 5.98 9.00 1.03
N ARG A 87 5.06 8.49 1.85
CA ARG A 87 5.30 7.31 2.69
C ARG A 87 5.41 6.04 1.85
N MET A 88 4.49 5.81 0.91
CA MET A 88 4.53 4.63 0.04
C MET A 88 5.83 4.58 -0.77
N VAL A 89 6.22 5.71 -1.38
CA VAL A 89 7.48 5.84 -2.13
C VAL A 89 8.70 5.57 -1.23
N ALA A 90 8.76 6.14 -0.02
CA ALA A 90 9.85 5.87 0.91
C ALA A 90 9.96 4.39 1.33
N MET A 91 8.86 3.64 1.32
CA MET A 91 8.86 2.21 1.65
C MET A 91 9.44 1.33 0.54
N VAL A 92 9.83 1.88 -0.60
CA VAL A 92 10.68 1.18 -1.59
C VAL A 92 12.02 0.76 -0.96
N LEU A 93 12.48 1.53 0.04
CA LEU A 93 13.66 1.24 0.85
C LEU A 93 13.28 0.71 2.24
N ASP A 94 12.13 0.04 2.37
CA ASP A 94 11.76 -0.59 3.64
C ASP A 94 12.86 -1.55 4.11
N LYS A 95 13.15 -1.54 5.41
CA LYS A 95 14.17 -2.39 6.03
C LYS A 95 13.93 -3.88 5.78
N GLU A 96 12.68 -4.27 5.50
CA GLU A 96 12.29 -5.64 5.17
C GLU A 96 12.11 -5.78 3.66
N PRO A 97 12.98 -6.53 2.96
CA PRO A 97 12.91 -6.65 1.50
C PRO A 97 11.57 -7.18 0.98
N SER A 98 10.90 -8.05 1.76
CA SER A 98 9.57 -8.56 1.39
C SER A 98 8.50 -7.46 1.34
N VAL A 99 8.61 -6.43 2.17
CA VAL A 99 7.70 -5.27 2.13
C VAL A 99 8.05 -4.39 0.94
N ALA A 100 9.34 -4.10 0.72
CA ALA A 100 9.81 -3.31 -0.41
C ALA A 100 9.37 -3.89 -1.76
N VAL A 101 9.41 -5.21 -1.94
CA VAL A 101 8.93 -5.90 -3.15
C VAL A 101 7.46 -5.58 -3.42
N GLU A 102 6.61 -5.69 -2.39
CA GLU A 102 5.18 -5.42 -2.52
C GLU A 102 4.89 -3.93 -2.72
N VAL A 103 5.72 -3.05 -2.16
CA VAL A 103 5.61 -1.60 -2.38
C VAL A 103 5.90 -1.26 -3.83
N VAL A 104 6.96 -1.82 -4.43
CA VAL A 104 7.26 -1.57 -5.84
C VAL A 104 6.11 -2.03 -6.74
N LYS A 105 5.54 -3.22 -6.47
CA LYS A 105 4.33 -3.68 -7.18
C LYS A 105 3.14 -2.74 -6.99
N LEU A 106 2.94 -2.21 -5.78
CA LEU A 106 1.89 -1.21 -5.51
C LEU A 106 2.11 0.05 -6.35
N LEU A 107 3.35 0.58 -6.41
CA LEU A 107 3.66 1.74 -7.24
C LEU A 107 3.44 1.46 -8.73
N THR A 108 3.72 0.24 -9.21
CA THR A 108 3.38 -0.17 -10.59
C THR A 108 1.87 -0.09 -10.83
N LEU A 109 1.04 -0.60 -9.91
CA LEU A 109 -0.42 -0.53 -10.04
C LEU A 109 -0.92 0.92 -10.02
N MET A 110 -0.32 1.79 -9.20
CA MET A 110 -0.64 3.22 -9.18
C MET A 110 -0.34 3.86 -10.53
N LEU A 111 0.84 3.57 -11.11
CA LEU A 111 1.25 4.06 -12.42
C LEU A 111 0.29 3.64 -13.54
N GLU A 112 -0.19 2.40 -13.52
CA GLU A 112 -1.06 1.84 -14.58
C GLU A 112 -2.53 2.27 -14.48
N ASN A 113 -3.03 2.49 -13.25
CA ASN A 113 -4.46 2.62 -12.97
C ASN A 113 -4.88 3.99 -12.42
N MET A 114 -3.95 4.86 -12.07
CA MET A 114 -4.24 6.21 -11.59
C MET A 114 -3.30 7.23 -12.24
N GLU A 115 -3.85 7.99 -13.18
CA GLU A 115 -3.10 9.04 -13.87
C GLU A 115 -2.57 10.08 -12.87
N GLU A 116 -1.36 10.58 -13.11
CA GLU A 116 -0.66 11.55 -12.24
C GLU A 116 -0.43 11.11 -10.78
N ALA A 117 -0.63 9.82 -10.45
CA ALA A 117 -0.43 9.34 -9.08
C ALA A 117 1.02 9.46 -8.59
N LEU A 118 1.99 9.33 -9.50
CA LEU A 118 3.43 9.40 -9.23
C LEU A 118 4.07 10.47 -10.11
N THR A 119 4.92 11.30 -9.52
CA THR A 119 5.75 12.27 -10.26
C THR A 119 7.02 11.61 -10.78
N ASP A 120 7.75 12.32 -11.63
CA ASP A 120 9.05 11.86 -12.11
C ASP A 120 10.06 11.61 -10.98
N GLU A 121 10.06 12.48 -9.96
CA GLU A 121 10.90 12.33 -8.75
C GLU A 121 10.50 11.10 -7.92
N ASP A 122 9.20 10.85 -7.76
CA ASP A 122 8.73 9.64 -7.06
C ASP A 122 9.25 8.38 -7.77
N CYS A 123 9.16 8.36 -9.09
CA CYS A 123 9.61 7.23 -9.90
C CYS A 123 11.14 7.06 -9.87
N GLN A 124 11.91 8.15 -9.85
CA GLN A 124 13.38 8.10 -9.74
C GLN A 124 13.85 7.39 -8.47
N SER A 125 13.07 7.44 -7.38
CA SER A 125 13.41 6.72 -6.14
C SER A 125 13.44 5.19 -6.31
N VAL A 126 12.75 4.64 -7.32
CA VAL A 126 12.71 3.21 -7.63
C VAL A 126 13.90 2.79 -8.49
N TYR A 127 14.52 3.71 -9.21
CA TYR A 127 15.53 3.38 -10.23
C TYR A 127 16.77 2.67 -9.67
N PRO A 128 17.35 3.09 -8.53
CA PRO A 128 18.52 2.39 -7.96
C PRO A 128 18.21 0.95 -7.55
N VAL A 129 16.94 0.61 -7.32
CA VAL A 129 16.50 -0.68 -6.80
C VAL A 129 16.74 -1.82 -7.79
N VAL A 130 16.82 -1.56 -9.09
CA VAL A 130 17.14 -2.60 -10.08
C VAL A 130 18.54 -3.18 -9.91
N PHE A 131 19.43 -2.47 -9.21
CA PHE A 131 20.81 -2.88 -8.98
C PHE A 131 21.03 -3.54 -7.61
N VAL A 132 19.99 -3.71 -6.79
CA VAL A 132 20.15 -4.35 -5.48
C VAL A 132 20.37 -5.86 -5.59
N SER A 133 21.05 -6.45 -4.62
CA SER A 133 21.35 -7.90 -4.58
C SER A 133 20.10 -8.77 -4.35
N ASN A 134 19.04 -8.20 -3.79
CA ASN A 134 17.77 -8.90 -3.60
C ASN A 134 17.06 -9.08 -4.95
N ARG A 135 17.19 -10.27 -5.54
CA ARG A 135 16.64 -10.57 -6.88
C ARG A 135 15.14 -10.31 -7.02
N PRO A 136 14.25 -10.73 -6.09
CA PRO A 136 12.83 -10.41 -6.19
C PRO A 136 12.55 -8.90 -6.26
N LEU A 137 13.27 -8.11 -5.47
CA LEU A 137 13.11 -6.66 -5.43
C LEU A 137 13.64 -6.00 -6.72
N ALA A 138 14.83 -6.41 -7.17
CA ALA A 138 15.40 -5.93 -8.43
C ALA A 138 14.48 -6.27 -9.63
N ALA A 139 13.91 -7.48 -9.65
CA ALA A 139 12.96 -7.89 -10.69
C ALA A 139 11.67 -7.06 -10.65
N ALA A 140 11.10 -6.80 -9.47
CA ALA A 140 9.92 -5.94 -9.32
C ALA A 140 10.20 -4.51 -9.82
N ALA A 141 11.37 -3.96 -9.48
CA ALA A 141 11.79 -2.64 -9.96
C ALA A 141 12.00 -2.62 -11.48
N GLY A 142 12.55 -3.70 -12.06
CA GLY A 142 12.65 -3.84 -13.51
C GLY A 142 11.29 -3.83 -14.21
N ILE A 143 10.28 -4.50 -13.63
CA ILE A 143 8.90 -4.44 -14.13
C ILE A 143 8.36 -3.01 -14.03
N PHE A 144 8.55 -2.33 -12.90
CA PHE A 144 8.13 -0.94 -12.75
C PHE A 144 8.74 -0.03 -13.82
N LEU A 145 10.05 -0.16 -14.09
CA LEU A 145 10.72 0.60 -15.16
C LEU A 145 10.16 0.31 -16.55
N TYR A 146 9.83 -0.94 -16.85
CA TYR A 146 9.28 -1.34 -18.15
C TYR A 146 7.87 -0.77 -18.40
N ARG A 147 7.12 -0.51 -17.33
CA ARG A 147 5.73 -0.01 -17.40
C ARG A 147 5.62 1.52 -17.47
N ARG A 148 6.71 2.24 -17.20
CA ARG A 148 6.79 3.70 -17.35
C ARG A 148 7.09 4.07 -18.79
#